data_AF-A0A059CLQ8-F1
#
_entry.id   AF-A0A059CLQ8-F1
#
_cell.length_a   1.000
_cell.length_b   1.000
_cell.length_c   1.000
_cell.angle_alpha   90.00
_cell.angle_beta   90.00
_cell.angle_gamma   90.00
#
_symmetry.space_group_name_H-M   'P 1'
#
loop_
_entity.id
_entity.type
_entity.pdbx_description
1 polymer ?
#
loop_
_entity_poly.entity_id
_entity_poly.type
_entity_poly.pdbx_seq_one_letter_code
_entity_poly.pdbx_strand_id
1 'polypeptide(L)'
;MLCSFFNIIGDPSIGFFCYAQGYTTHFFCVASFLWTTVIAFTLHRTVVRHKTDVEDLEAMFHLYVWGTSVVMTIIRSIGNDHRHLGAWCWSQTGRTGKAVHFITFYAPLWGAILYNGFSYFQVIRMLNNATRMAVGMSDRAYHLDARPDMKALNRWGYYPLILIGSWTFGTINRIHDFIEPGHKIFWLSLLDVGTAALMGLFNSIAYGLNSSVRRAIRERLDLVTWPETIRPWLPNSSRIRHQQQESELVSLKSQDPH
;
A
#
# COMPACT_ATOMS: atom_id res chain seq x y z
N MET A 1 -4.21 -7.20 -1.65
CA MET A 1 -5.51 -7.73 -2.13
C MET A 1 -5.85 -9.08 -1.49
N LEU A 2 -4.93 -10.05 -1.45
CA LEU A 2 -5.17 -11.38 -0.83
C LEU A 2 -5.55 -11.30 0.66
N CYS A 3 -4.87 -10.45 1.45
CA CYS A 3 -5.25 -10.17 2.84
C CYS A 3 -6.73 -9.77 2.99
N SER A 4 -7.21 -8.85 2.16
CA SER A 4 -8.61 -8.39 2.19
C SER A 4 -9.60 -9.46 1.76
N PHE A 5 -9.25 -10.26 0.74
CA PHE A 5 -10.08 -11.36 0.27
C PHE A 5 -10.28 -12.43 1.37
N PHE A 6 -9.20 -12.88 1.99
CA PHE A 6 -9.29 -13.91 3.04
C PHE A 6 -9.85 -13.40 4.37
N ASN A 7 -9.90 -12.07 4.58
CA ASN A 7 -10.61 -11.45 5.71
C ASN A 7 -12.13 -11.39 5.51
N ILE A 8 -12.61 -11.28 4.27
CA ILE A 8 -14.05 -11.24 3.94
C ILE A 8 -14.65 -12.65 3.93
N ILE A 9 -13.87 -13.65 3.50
CA ILE A 9 -14.32 -15.04 3.48
C ILE A 9 -14.56 -15.50 4.92
N GLY A 10 -15.84 -15.64 5.27
CA GLY A 10 -16.31 -16.21 6.53
C GLY A 10 -16.08 -17.72 6.62
N ASP A 11 -16.37 -18.26 7.80
CA ASP A 11 -16.08 -19.65 8.21
C ASP A 11 -16.44 -20.68 7.13
N PRO A 12 -15.44 -21.28 6.44
CA PRO A 12 -15.66 -22.47 5.66
C PRO A 12 -15.75 -23.64 6.65
N SER A 13 -16.95 -23.83 7.22
CA SER A 13 -17.44 -25.02 7.94
C SER A 13 -16.33 -25.94 8.50
N ILE A 14 -16.04 -25.79 9.80
CA ILE A 14 -15.37 -26.71 10.74
C ILE A 14 -14.29 -27.65 10.12
N GLY A 15 -13.00 -27.37 10.39
CA GLY A 15 -11.92 -28.31 10.13
C GLY A 15 -10.66 -27.67 9.51
N PHE A 16 -9.97 -28.42 8.65
CA PHE A 16 -8.71 -28.03 7.99
C PHE A 16 -8.79 -26.71 7.22
N PHE A 17 -9.92 -26.45 6.56
CA PHE A 17 -10.11 -25.24 5.75
C PHE A 17 -10.08 -23.96 6.57
N CYS A 18 -10.60 -24.00 7.79
CA CYS A 18 -10.57 -22.87 8.71
C CYS A 18 -9.13 -22.55 9.16
N TYR A 19 -8.33 -23.57 9.46
CA TYR A 19 -6.90 -23.38 9.78
C TYR A 19 -6.11 -22.84 8.58
N ALA A 20 -6.31 -23.45 7.40
CA ALA A 20 -5.66 -23.02 6.17
C ALA A 20 -6.01 -21.56 5.85
N GLN A 21 -7.30 -21.17 5.95
CA GLN A 21 -7.72 -19.79 5.80
C GLN A 21 -7.05 -18.89 6.83
N GLY A 22 -7.12 -19.22 8.12
CA GLY A 22 -6.58 -18.38 9.20
C GLY A 22 -5.08 -18.11 9.11
N TYR A 23 -4.28 -19.14 8.77
CA TYR A 23 -2.83 -18.98 8.59
C TYR A 23 -2.50 -18.26 7.29
N THR A 24 -3.24 -18.52 6.22
CA THR A 24 -3.06 -17.86 4.93
C THR A 24 -3.39 -16.36 5.01
N THR A 25 -4.50 -15.99 5.68
CA THR A 25 -4.85 -14.60 5.96
C THR A 25 -3.73 -13.92 6.74
N HIS A 26 -3.25 -14.54 7.83
CA HIS A 26 -2.19 -13.98 8.65
C HIS A 26 -0.91 -13.74 7.84
N PHE A 27 -0.45 -14.75 7.10
CA PHE A 27 0.72 -14.66 6.24
C PHE A 27 0.62 -13.51 5.22
N PHE A 28 -0.47 -13.45 4.46
CA PHE A 28 -0.62 -12.42 3.42
C PHE A 28 -0.87 -11.02 3.99
N CYS A 29 -1.50 -10.91 5.16
CA CYS A 29 -1.65 -9.62 5.82
C CYS A 29 -0.32 -9.09 6.36
N VAL A 30 0.50 -9.96 6.99
CA VAL A 30 1.85 -9.61 7.43
C VAL A 30 2.72 -9.20 6.25
N ALA A 31 2.74 -10.02 5.19
CA ALA A 31 3.47 -9.69 3.98
C ALA A 31 3.01 -8.35 3.39
N SER A 32 1.70 -8.07 3.38
CA SER A 32 1.15 -6.85 2.80
C SER A 32 1.64 -5.58 3.48
N PHE A 33 1.68 -5.51 4.81
CA PHE A 33 2.20 -4.32 5.49
C PHE A 33 3.73 -4.29 5.54
N LEU A 34 4.43 -5.42 5.44
CA LEU A 34 5.88 -5.41 5.28
C LEU A 34 6.28 -4.88 3.89
N TRP A 35 5.53 -5.23 2.85
CA TRP A 35 5.74 -4.65 1.52
C TRP A 35 5.54 -3.12 1.51
N THR A 36 4.59 -2.58 2.29
CA THR A 36 4.48 -1.11 2.40
C THR A 36 5.70 -0.49 3.09
N THR A 37 6.31 -1.16 4.08
CA THR A 37 7.59 -0.68 4.67
C THR A 37 8.74 -0.69 3.67
N VAL A 38 8.83 -1.71 2.81
CA VAL A 38 9.84 -1.78 1.73
C VAL A 38 9.64 -0.62 0.76
N ILE A 39 8.41 -0.36 0.34
CA ILE A 39 8.09 0.77 -0.54
C ILE A 39 8.48 2.10 0.11
N ALA A 40 8.17 2.30 1.40
CA ALA A 40 8.56 3.50 2.13
C ALA A 40 10.07 3.65 2.29
N PHE A 41 10.80 2.55 2.54
CA PHE A 41 12.26 2.55 2.62
C PHE A 41 12.91 2.92 1.28
N THR A 42 12.49 2.25 0.21
CA THR A 42 12.94 2.53 -1.15
C THR A 42 12.73 4.00 -1.49
N LEU A 43 11.53 4.52 -1.23
CA LEU A 43 11.23 5.92 -1.47
C LEU A 43 12.12 6.87 -0.65
N HIS A 44 12.26 6.61 0.65
CA HIS A 44 13.12 7.43 1.51
C HIS A 44 14.56 7.45 0.98
N ARG A 45 15.07 6.30 0.51
CA ARG A 45 16.41 6.19 -0.04
C ARG A 45 16.55 6.91 -1.40
N THR A 46 15.59 6.76 -2.30
CA THR A 46 15.62 7.43 -3.61
C THR A 46 15.45 8.94 -3.48
N VAL A 47 14.52 9.41 -2.65
CA VAL A 47 14.11 10.84 -2.59
C VAL A 47 14.97 11.64 -1.62
N VAL A 48 15.23 11.11 -0.42
CA VAL A 48 15.97 11.86 0.60
C VAL A 48 17.47 11.62 0.46
N ARG A 49 17.86 10.36 0.20
CA ARG A 49 19.27 9.99 0.11
C ARG A 49 19.82 10.00 -1.31
N HIS A 50 18.98 10.23 -2.34
CA HIS A 50 19.38 10.28 -3.74
C HIS A 50 20.19 9.05 -4.19
N LYS A 51 19.91 7.87 -3.60
CA LYS A 51 20.56 6.60 -3.94
C LYS A 51 19.62 5.74 -4.77
N THR A 52 20.05 5.34 -5.96
CA THR A 52 19.26 4.56 -6.94
C THR A 52 19.61 3.08 -6.98
N ASP A 53 20.57 2.63 -6.18
CA ASP A 53 21.03 1.23 -6.02
C ASP A 53 20.01 0.38 -5.21
N VAL A 54 18.72 0.53 -5.52
CA VAL A 54 17.61 -0.17 -4.87
C VAL A 54 17.38 -1.56 -5.48
N GLU A 55 17.75 -1.73 -6.75
CA GLU A 55 17.60 -3.00 -7.50
C GLU A 55 18.49 -4.11 -6.91
N ASP A 56 19.70 -3.78 -6.46
CA ASP A 56 20.60 -4.74 -5.80
C ASP A 56 20.08 -5.25 -4.45
N LEU A 57 19.13 -4.54 -3.83
CA LEU A 57 18.51 -4.93 -2.56
C LEU A 57 17.23 -5.75 -2.74
N GLU A 58 16.81 -6.01 -3.98
CA GLU A 58 15.54 -6.69 -4.26
C GLU A 58 15.44 -8.06 -3.57
N ALA A 59 16.50 -8.86 -3.65
CA ALA A 59 16.56 -10.17 -3.00
C ALA A 59 16.44 -10.07 -1.48
N MET A 60 17.06 -9.04 -0.88
CA MET A 60 16.99 -8.78 0.56
C MET A 60 15.57 -8.37 0.98
N PHE A 61 14.86 -7.58 0.16
CA PHE A 61 13.46 -7.22 0.44
C PHE A 61 12.54 -8.45 0.40
N HIS A 62 12.71 -9.31 -0.59
CA HIS A 62 11.95 -10.56 -0.68
C HIS A 62 12.23 -11.45 0.54
N LEU A 63 13.50 -11.62 0.92
CA LEU A 63 13.86 -12.40 2.11
C LEU A 63 13.26 -11.80 3.39
N TYR A 64 13.31 -10.48 3.55
CA TYR A 64 12.74 -9.78 4.69
C TYR A 64 11.22 -9.97 4.77
N VAL A 65 10.50 -9.70 3.68
CA VAL A 65 9.03 -9.74 3.67
C VAL A 65 8.52 -11.17 3.81
N TRP A 66 8.98 -12.08 2.95
CA TRP A 66 8.50 -13.45 2.95
C TRP A 66 9.01 -14.21 4.18
N GLY A 67 10.30 -14.06 4.53
CA GLY A 67 10.90 -14.70 5.68
C GLY A 67 10.20 -14.30 6.99
N THR A 68 10.03 -13.01 7.24
CA THR A 68 9.33 -12.53 8.44
C THR A 68 7.88 -13.02 8.46
N SER A 69 7.18 -13.00 7.33
CA SER A 69 5.78 -13.48 7.25
C SER A 69 5.65 -14.97 7.56
N VAL A 70 6.58 -15.80 7.07
CA VAL A 70 6.66 -17.23 7.41
C VAL A 70 6.92 -17.40 8.91
N VAL A 71 7.95 -16.75 9.45
CA VAL A 71 8.33 -16.87 10.87
C VAL A 71 7.17 -16.49 11.79
N MET A 72 6.51 -15.35 11.54
CA MET A 72 5.38 -14.90 12.36
C MET A 72 4.19 -15.88 12.27
N THR A 73 3.99 -16.50 11.11
CA THR A 73 2.92 -17.49 10.92
C THR A 73 3.23 -18.83 11.62
N ILE A 74 4.49 -19.27 11.61
CA ILE A 74 4.94 -20.46 12.35
C ILE A 74 4.78 -20.26 13.85
N ILE A 75 5.24 -19.13 14.39
CA ILE A 75 5.10 -18.81 15.83
C ILE A 75 3.62 -18.82 16.24
N ARG A 76 2.75 -18.24 15.40
CA ARG A 76 1.30 -18.27 15.60
C ARG A 76 0.73 -19.69 15.59
N SER A 77 1.24 -20.58 14.75
CA SER A 77 0.78 -21.97 14.68
C SER A 77 1.11 -22.76 15.95
N ILE A 78 2.26 -22.50 16.57
CA ILE A 78 2.68 -23.18 17.81
C ILE A 78 1.86 -22.69 19.00
N GLY A 79 1.54 -21.40 19.05
CA GLY A 79 0.77 -20.79 20.13
C GLY A 79 -0.75 -21.00 20.07
N ASN A 80 -1.26 -21.76 19.09
CA ASN A 80 -2.69 -21.95 18.88
C ASN A 80 -3.21 -23.23 19.56
N ASP A 81 -4.06 -23.06 20.56
CA ASP A 81 -4.83 -24.16 21.13
C ASP A 81 -6.03 -24.47 20.23
N HIS A 82 -5.89 -25.52 19.42
CA HIS A 82 -6.85 -25.97 18.40
C HIS A 82 -8.22 -26.40 18.97
N ARG A 83 -8.40 -26.36 20.30
CA ARG A 83 -9.63 -26.78 21.00
C ARG A 83 -10.71 -25.72 21.05
N HIS A 84 -10.39 -24.44 20.87
CA HIS A 84 -11.37 -23.36 21.09
C HIS A 84 -11.25 -22.22 20.05
N LEU A 85 -11.80 -22.47 18.86
CA LEU A 85 -11.95 -21.47 17.81
C LEU A 85 -13.10 -20.50 18.15
N GLY A 86 -12.89 -19.21 17.89
CA GLY A 86 -13.94 -18.19 17.99
C GLY A 86 -14.84 -18.17 16.76
N ALA A 87 -15.68 -17.13 16.65
CA ALA A 87 -16.61 -16.93 15.51
C ALA A 87 -15.94 -16.75 14.14
N TRP A 88 -14.61 -16.56 14.12
CA TRP A 88 -13.80 -16.46 12.90
C TRP A 88 -12.56 -17.34 13.06
N CYS A 89 -12.09 -17.92 11.96
CA CYS A 89 -10.94 -18.83 11.92
C CYS A 89 -9.62 -18.24 12.46
N TRP A 90 -9.50 -16.91 12.44
CA TRP A 90 -8.33 -16.20 12.97
C TRP A 90 -8.52 -15.75 14.43
N SER A 91 -9.71 -15.87 15.02
CA SER A 91 -9.98 -15.48 16.40
C SER A 91 -9.80 -16.65 17.36
N GLN A 92 -8.80 -16.57 18.22
CA GLN A 92 -8.58 -17.54 19.30
C GLN A 92 -9.30 -17.11 20.57
N THR A 93 -9.82 -18.07 21.33
CA THR A 93 -10.51 -17.78 22.61
C THR A 93 -9.59 -17.92 23.82
N GLY A 94 -8.54 -18.73 23.75
CA GLY A 94 -7.53 -18.90 24.80
C GLY A 94 -6.66 -17.66 24.99
N ARG A 95 -6.33 -17.31 26.23
CA ARG A 95 -5.58 -16.08 26.59
C ARG A 95 -4.16 -16.07 25.99
N THR A 96 -3.45 -17.20 26.06
CA THR A 96 -2.12 -17.39 25.44
C THR A 96 -2.18 -17.19 23.93
N GLY A 97 -3.19 -17.79 23.31
CA GLY A 97 -3.44 -17.68 21.89
C GLY A 97 -3.75 -16.27 21.39
N LYS A 98 -4.59 -15.53 22.14
CA LYS A 98 -4.85 -14.11 21.90
C LYS A 98 -3.57 -13.27 22.01
N ALA A 99 -2.74 -13.53 23.03
CA ALA A 99 -1.48 -12.82 23.23
C ALA A 99 -0.48 -13.10 22.10
N VAL A 100 -0.31 -14.37 21.70
CA VAL A 100 0.56 -14.73 20.57
C VAL A 100 0.11 -14.03 19.30
N HIS A 101 -1.19 -14.05 18.98
CA HIS A 101 -1.70 -13.32 17.82
C HIS A 101 -1.45 -11.82 17.90
N PHE A 102 -1.67 -11.21 19.06
CA PHE A 102 -1.44 -9.78 19.26
C PHE A 102 0.02 -9.44 18.97
N ILE A 103 0.95 -10.24 19.49
CA ILE A 103 2.38 -10.04 19.30
C ILE A 103 2.82 -10.31 17.86
N THR A 104 2.41 -11.44 17.26
CA THR A 104 2.87 -11.82 15.91
C THR A 104 2.26 -10.98 14.80
N PHE A 105 1.10 -10.37 15.03
CA PHE A 105 0.40 -9.57 14.04
C PHE A 105 0.51 -8.07 14.30
N TYR A 106 0.08 -7.62 15.48
CA TYR A 106 -0.02 -6.19 15.77
C TYR A 106 1.33 -5.55 16.11
N ALA A 107 2.28 -6.27 16.71
CA ALA A 107 3.59 -5.66 16.97
C ALA A 107 4.35 -5.33 15.67
N PRO A 108 4.46 -6.23 14.67
CA PRO A 108 5.02 -5.88 13.37
C PRO A 108 4.23 -4.79 12.64
N LEU A 109 2.89 -4.81 12.75
CA LEU A 109 2.02 -3.81 12.14
C LEU A 109 2.26 -2.40 12.69
N TRP A 110 2.28 -2.23 14.01
CA TRP A 110 2.56 -0.94 14.64
C TRP A 110 4.00 -0.49 14.37
N GLY A 111 4.97 -1.42 14.36
CA GLY A 111 6.33 -1.14 13.91
C GLY A 111 6.37 -0.61 12.47
N ALA A 112 5.63 -1.23 11.56
CA ALA A 112 5.47 -0.78 10.19
C ALA A 112 4.84 0.62 10.11
N ILE A 113 3.76 0.87 10.85
CA ILE A 113 3.09 2.19 10.90
C ILE A 113 4.06 3.28 11.38
N LEU A 114 4.78 3.03 12.47
CA LEU A 114 5.76 3.98 13.03
C LEU A 114 6.88 4.27 12.04
N TYR A 115 7.43 3.22 11.40
CA TYR A 115 8.48 3.36 10.41
C TYR A 115 8.04 4.14 9.16
N ASN A 116 6.85 3.83 8.64
CA ASN A 116 6.25 4.55 7.51
C ASN A 116 6.00 6.02 7.86
N GLY A 117 5.44 6.29 9.05
CA GLY A 117 5.19 7.65 9.54
C GLY A 117 6.47 8.45 9.71
N PHE A 118 7.52 7.84 10.27
CA PHE A 118 8.83 8.48 10.41
C PHE A 118 9.47 8.81 9.06
N SER A 119 9.47 7.86 8.12
CA SER A 119 10.01 8.06 6.78
C SER A 119 9.27 9.19 6.04
N TYR A 120 7.94 9.23 6.17
CA TYR A 120 7.10 10.30 5.62
C TYR A 120 7.40 11.66 6.25
N PHE A 121 7.50 11.72 7.57
CA PHE A 121 7.83 12.95 8.29
C PHE A 121 9.20 13.51 7.86
N GLN A 122 10.20 12.65 7.68
CA GLN A 122 11.52 13.07 7.20
C GLN A 122 11.47 13.66 5.79
N VAL A 123 10.70 13.06 4.88
CA VAL A 123 10.49 13.59 3.52
C VAL A 123 9.84 14.97 3.56
N ILE A 124 8.76 15.14 4.33
CA ILE A 124 8.09 16.45 4.48
C ILE A 124 9.07 17.47 5.05
N ARG A 125 9.81 17.12 6.10
CA ARG A 125 10.75 18.04 6.75
C ARG A 125 11.83 18.48 5.78
N MET A 126 12.38 17.56 4.98
CA MET A 126 13.36 17.89 3.94
C MET A 126 12.77 18.84 2.90
N LEU A 127 11.58 18.53 2.38
CA LEU A 127 10.90 19.35 1.37
C LEU A 127 10.56 20.74 1.88
N ASN A 128 10.04 20.85 3.11
CA ASN A 128 9.70 22.12 3.72
C ASN A 128 10.95 22.96 4.00
N ASN A 129 12.05 22.34 4.42
CA ASN A 129 13.33 23.01 4.58
C ASN A 129 13.88 23.49 3.22
N ALA A 130 13.84 22.65 2.18
CA ALA A 130 14.27 23.03 0.83
C ALA A 130 13.42 24.18 0.27
N THR A 131 12.10 24.13 0.45
CA THR A 131 11.18 25.20 0.04
C THR A 131 11.46 26.50 0.80
N ARG A 132 11.71 26.43 2.11
CA ARG A 132 12.08 27.61 2.91
C ARG A 132 13.39 28.24 2.45
N MET A 133 14.38 27.44 2.07
CA MET A 133 15.64 27.94 1.49
C MET A 133 15.41 28.55 0.10
N ALA A 134 14.53 27.96 -0.72
CA ALA A 134 14.18 28.49 -2.04
C ALA A 134 13.35 29.78 -2.00
N VAL A 135 12.50 30.00 -0.99
CA VAL A 135 11.74 31.27 -0.84
C VAL A 135 12.65 32.45 -0.46
N GLY A 136 13.83 32.19 0.12
CA GLY A 136 14.85 33.21 0.39
C GLY A 136 15.69 33.63 -0.83
N MET A 137 15.68 32.82 -1.90
CA MET A 137 16.38 33.08 -3.15
C MET A 137 15.34 33.13 -4.28
N SER A 138 14.89 34.33 -4.64
CA SER A 138 13.88 34.54 -5.67
C SER A 138 14.35 34.00 -7.03
N ASP A 139 14.01 32.74 -7.35
CA ASP A 139 14.11 32.27 -8.73
C ASP A 139 12.94 31.38 -9.12
N ARG A 140 12.17 31.87 -10.10
CA ARG A 140 10.92 31.31 -10.62
C ARG A 140 11.13 29.93 -11.26
N ALA A 141 12.37 29.59 -11.60
CA ALA A 141 12.77 28.34 -12.25
C ALA A 141 12.75 27.12 -11.30
N TYR A 142 13.22 27.25 -10.05
CA TYR A 142 13.23 26.15 -9.07
C TYR A 142 11.82 25.69 -8.67
N HIS A 143 10.86 26.61 -8.73
CA HIS A 143 9.47 26.37 -8.34
C HIS A 143 8.69 25.53 -9.39
N LEU A 144 9.22 25.40 -10.62
CA LEU A 144 8.64 24.56 -11.67
C LEU A 144 9.10 23.10 -11.58
N ASP A 145 10.35 22.84 -11.21
CA ASP A 145 10.88 21.48 -11.01
C ASP A 145 10.44 20.84 -9.69
N ALA A 146 10.31 21.61 -8.60
CA ALA A 146 9.88 21.07 -7.31
C ALA A 146 8.39 20.67 -7.25
N ARG A 147 7.56 21.23 -8.13
CA ARG A 147 6.09 21.05 -8.11
C ARG A 147 5.60 19.65 -8.55
N PRO A 148 6.12 19.03 -9.63
CA PRO A 148 5.80 17.64 -9.97
C PRO A 148 6.28 16.67 -8.88
N ASP A 149 7.47 16.89 -8.31
CA ASP A 149 8.02 16.07 -7.23
C ASP A 149 7.18 16.16 -5.95
N MET A 150 6.74 17.37 -5.55
CA MET A 150 5.89 17.53 -4.37
C MET A 150 4.54 16.80 -4.51
N LYS A 151 3.94 16.80 -5.70
CA LYS A 151 2.67 16.08 -5.96
C LYS A 151 2.85 14.57 -6.03
N ALA A 152 4.02 14.10 -6.47
CA ALA A 152 4.39 12.71 -6.32
C ALA A 152 4.49 12.40 -4.83
N LEU A 153 5.27 13.15 -4.05
CA LEU A 153 5.59 12.92 -2.64
C LEU A 153 4.39 13.01 -1.67
N ASN A 154 3.45 13.93 -1.89
CA ASN A 154 2.24 14.04 -1.09
C ASN A 154 1.31 12.81 -1.24
N ARG A 155 1.47 12.06 -2.34
CA ARG A 155 0.74 10.82 -2.61
C ARG A 155 1.22 9.65 -1.74
N TRP A 156 2.44 9.71 -1.23
CA TRP A 156 3.00 8.64 -0.40
C TRP A 156 2.58 8.78 1.07
N GLY A 157 2.05 9.94 1.45
CA GLY A 157 1.36 10.12 2.74
C GLY A 157 0.13 9.22 2.90
N TYR A 158 -0.45 8.74 1.78
CA TYR A 158 -1.56 7.81 1.84
C TYR A 158 -1.16 6.44 2.43
N TYR A 159 0.09 5.98 2.32
CA TYR A 159 0.49 4.66 2.83
C TYR A 159 0.31 4.48 4.35
N PRO A 160 0.89 5.31 5.22
CA PRO A 160 0.65 5.22 6.66
C PRO A 160 -0.82 5.49 7.01
N LEU A 161 -1.50 6.40 6.31
CA LEU A 161 -2.91 6.70 6.55
C LEU A 161 -3.83 5.50 6.26
N ILE A 162 -3.56 4.77 5.18
CA ILE A 162 -4.29 3.55 4.82
C ILE A 162 -4.08 2.47 5.88
N LEU A 163 -2.83 2.26 6.33
CA LEU A 163 -2.54 1.27 7.38
C LEU A 163 -3.22 1.63 8.71
N ILE A 164 -3.14 2.89 9.14
CA ILE A 164 -3.80 3.35 10.37
C ILE A 164 -5.31 3.18 10.24
N GLY A 165 -5.91 3.67 9.15
CA GLY A 165 -7.36 3.59 8.93
C GLY A 165 -7.88 2.15 8.87
N SER A 166 -7.12 1.23 8.26
CA SER A 166 -7.51 -0.17 8.11
C SER A 166 -7.36 -1.01 9.39
N TRP A 167 -6.46 -0.65 10.31
CA TRP A 167 -6.13 -1.51 11.45
C TRP A 167 -6.39 -0.89 12.82
N THR A 168 -6.78 0.38 12.91
CA THR A 168 -7.12 1.03 14.18
C THR A 168 -8.31 0.34 14.86
N PHE A 169 -9.41 0.12 14.13
CA PHE A 169 -10.59 -0.54 14.68
C PHE A 169 -10.31 -1.98 15.09
N GLY A 170 -9.52 -2.71 14.30
CA GLY A 170 -9.07 -4.05 14.67
C GLY A 170 -8.19 -4.08 15.92
N THR A 171 -7.32 -3.08 16.10
CA THR A 171 -6.50 -2.97 17.32
C THR A 171 -7.39 -2.74 18.55
N ILE A 172 -8.36 -1.82 18.44
CA ILE A 172 -9.31 -1.53 19.52
C ILE A 172 -10.15 -2.78 19.83
N ASN A 173 -10.66 -3.47 18.81
CA ASN A 173 -11.42 -4.71 18.95
C ASN A 173 -10.62 -5.77 19.70
N ARG A 174 -9.32 -5.90 19.40
CA ARG A 174 -8.46 -6.92 20.01
C ARG A 174 -8.03 -6.56 21.44
N ILE A 175 -7.84 -5.28 21.75
CA ILE A 175 -7.63 -4.82 23.13
C ILE A 175 -8.89 -5.06 23.96
N HIS A 176 -10.06 -4.74 23.43
CA HIS A 176 -11.35 -4.99 24.09
C HIS A 176 -11.54 -6.50 24.39
N ASP A 177 -11.31 -7.36 23.40
CA ASP A 177 -11.41 -8.82 23.54
C ASP A 177 -10.36 -9.42 24.50
N PHE A 178 -9.27 -8.70 24.78
CA PHE A 178 -8.26 -9.09 25.78
C PHE A 178 -8.65 -8.66 27.20
N ILE A 179 -9.26 -7.48 27.37
CA ILE A 179 -9.68 -6.94 28.66
C ILE A 179 -10.97 -7.60 29.15
N GLU A 180 -11.96 -7.75 28.27
CA GLU A 180 -13.28 -8.29 28.62
C GLU A 180 -13.62 -9.54 27.77
N PRO A 181 -13.00 -10.70 28.09
CA PRO A 181 -13.21 -11.94 27.35
C PRO A 181 -14.61 -12.50 27.64
N GLY A 182 -15.61 -12.03 26.90
CA GLY A 182 -17.01 -12.48 27.05
C GLY A 182 -18.03 -11.51 26.49
N HIS A 183 -17.68 -10.22 26.42
CA HIS A 183 -18.54 -9.19 25.87
C HIS A 183 -18.02 -8.75 24.50
N LYS A 184 -18.64 -9.25 23.42
CA LYS A 184 -18.25 -8.88 22.05
C LYS A 184 -19.16 -7.78 21.53
N ILE A 185 -18.57 -6.63 21.21
CA ILE A 185 -19.31 -5.52 20.58
C ILE A 185 -19.42 -5.80 19.08
N PHE A 186 -20.64 -6.08 18.62
CA PHE A 186 -20.92 -6.38 17.21
C PHE A 186 -20.39 -5.29 16.26
N TRP A 187 -20.72 -4.02 16.53
CA TRP A 187 -20.31 -2.89 15.69
C TRP A 187 -18.78 -2.75 15.57
N LEU A 188 -18.06 -3.04 16.65
CA LEU A 188 -16.61 -2.98 16.67
C LEU A 188 -16.00 -4.10 15.82
N SER A 189 -16.59 -5.29 15.87
CA SER A 189 -16.18 -6.42 15.02
C SER A 189 -16.54 -6.19 13.54
N LEU A 190 -17.68 -5.56 13.26
CA LEU A 190 -18.06 -5.19 11.89
C LEU A 190 -17.09 -4.15 11.30
N LEU A 191 -16.73 -3.14 12.10
CA LEU A 191 -15.76 -2.12 11.68
C LEU A 191 -14.37 -2.71 11.49
N ASP A 192 -13.92 -3.62 12.36
CA ASP A 192 -12.66 -4.35 12.21
C ASP A 192 -12.58 -5.08 10.86
N VAL A 193 -13.52 -5.99 10.59
CA VAL A 193 -13.55 -6.76 9.34
C VAL A 193 -13.72 -5.83 8.12
N GLY A 194 -14.61 -4.84 8.21
CA GLY A 194 -14.88 -3.91 7.12
C GLY A 194 -13.67 -3.02 6.76
N THR A 195 -13.01 -2.44 7.76
CA THR A 195 -11.86 -1.55 7.52
C THR A 195 -10.61 -2.31 7.09
N ALA A 196 -10.40 -3.53 7.58
CA ALA A 196 -9.36 -4.44 7.10
C ALA A 196 -9.61 -4.90 5.65
N ALA A 197 -10.87 -5.19 5.30
CA ALA A 197 -11.27 -5.54 3.93
C ALA A 197 -11.03 -4.38 2.95
N LEU A 198 -11.29 -3.13 3.36
CA LEU A 198 -11.06 -1.95 2.53
C LEU A 198 -9.58 -1.64 2.27
N MET A 199 -8.64 -2.24 3.03
CA MET A 199 -7.21 -2.04 2.81
C MET A 199 -6.78 -2.36 1.37
N GLY A 200 -7.33 -3.42 0.77
CA GLY A 200 -7.06 -3.80 -0.61
C GLY A 200 -7.57 -2.77 -1.61
N LEU A 201 -8.77 -2.24 -1.38
CA LEU A 201 -9.37 -1.18 -2.19
C LEU A 201 -8.56 0.11 -2.11
N PHE A 202 -8.20 0.54 -0.89
CA PHE A 202 -7.41 1.74 -0.68
C PHE A 202 -6.03 1.64 -1.32
N ASN A 203 -5.38 0.48 -1.22
CA ASN A 203 -4.13 0.24 -1.95
C ASN A 203 -4.34 0.34 -3.46
N SER A 204 -5.35 -0.33 -4.04
CA SER A 204 -5.62 -0.24 -5.48
C SER A 204 -5.94 1.18 -5.95
N ILE A 205 -6.61 2.00 -5.15
CA ILE A 205 -6.87 3.42 -5.45
C ILE A 205 -5.56 4.22 -5.42
N ALA A 206 -4.74 4.02 -4.37
CA ALA A 206 -3.48 4.73 -4.20
C ALA A 206 -2.47 4.41 -5.33
N TYR A 207 -2.37 3.14 -5.75
CA TYR A 207 -1.46 2.70 -6.80
C TYR A 207 -2.05 2.85 -8.22
N GLY A 208 -3.32 2.48 -8.41
CA GLY A 208 -3.94 2.34 -9.72
C GLY A 208 -4.42 3.64 -10.37
N LEU A 209 -4.78 4.67 -9.58
CA LEU A 209 -5.25 5.95 -10.13
C LEU A 209 -4.13 6.91 -10.54
N ASN A 210 -2.88 6.46 -10.56
CA ASN A 210 -1.74 7.29 -11.00
C ASN A 210 -1.95 7.79 -12.44
N SER A 211 -1.68 9.07 -12.70
CA SER A 211 -1.77 9.67 -14.04
C SER A 211 -0.90 8.93 -15.06
N SER A 212 0.27 8.43 -14.66
CA SER A 212 1.16 7.64 -15.52
C SER A 212 0.57 6.26 -15.83
N VAL A 213 -0.06 5.61 -14.85
CA VAL A 213 -0.73 4.31 -15.02
C VAL A 213 -1.98 4.48 -15.86
N ARG A 214 -2.79 5.52 -15.61
CA ARG A 214 -3.97 5.86 -16.42
C ARG A 214 -3.60 6.19 -17.85
N ARG A 215 -2.47 6.89 -18.06
CA ARG A 215 -1.94 7.19 -19.40
C ARG A 215 -1.47 5.93 -20.10
N ALA A 216 -0.69 5.07 -19.43
CA ALA A 216 -0.26 3.78 -19.99
C ALA A 216 -1.45 2.84 -20.28
N ILE A 217 -2.46 2.80 -19.40
CA ILE A 217 -3.69 2.04 -19.62
C ILE A 217 -4.47 2.62 -20.80
N ARG A 218 -4.56 3.95 -20.92
CA ARG A 218 -5.20 4.62 -22.06
C ARG A 218 -4.47 4.34 -23.36
N GLU A 219 -3.15 4.44 -23.39
CA GLU A 219 -2.33 4.09 -24.56
C GLU A 219 -2.49 2.62 -24.95
N ARG A 220 -2.50 1.70 -23.99
CA ARG A 220 -2.74 0.27 -24.24
C ARG A 220 -4.17 0.00 -24.68
N LEU A 221 -5.16 0.68 -24.10
CA LEU A 221 -6.55 0.59 -24.54
C LEU A 221 -6.71 1.15 -25.94
N ASP A 222 -6.11 2.29 -26.25
CA ASP A 222 -6.13 2.90 -27.58
C ASP A 222 -5.49 1.94 -28.60
N LEU A 223 -4.38 1.27 -28.27
CA LEU A 223 -3.79 0.22 -29.12
C LEU A 223 -4.67 -1.02 -29.28
N VAL A 224 -5.45 -1.40 -28.26
CA VAL A 224 -6.33 -2.58 -28.28
C VAL A 224 -7.69 -2.28 -28.94
N THR A 225 -8.22 -1.06 -28.77
CA THR A 225 -9.47 -0.59 -29.40
C THR A 225 -9.28 -0.06 -30.81
N TRP A 226 -8.05 0.31 -31.20
CA TRP A 226 -7.71 0.71 -32.56
C TRP A 226 -6.74 -0.29 -33.21
N PRO A 227 -7.22 -1.47 -33.64
CA PRO A 227 -6.48 -2.25 -34.61
C PRO A 227 -6.26 -1.38 -35.86
N GLU A 228 -5.05 -1.41 -36.43
CA GLU A 228 -4.64 -0.74 -37.67
C GLU A 228 -5.64 -0.92 -38.86
N THR A 229 -6.57 -1.86 -38.75
CA THR A 229 -7.63 -2.16 -39.70
C THR A 229 -8.69 -1.06 -39.88
N ILE A 230 -8.92 -0.17 -38.88
CA ILE A 230 -10.03 0.82 -38.91
C ILE A 230 -9.53 2.25 -39.22
N ARG A 231 -8.21 2.43 -39.33
CA ARG A 231 -7.54 3.73 -39.59
C ARG A 231 -8.04 4.48 -40.85
N PRO A 232 -8.50 3.82 -41.94
CA PRO A 232 -9.01 4.53 -43.13
C PRO A 232 -10.37 5.20 -42.97
N TRP A 233 -11.14 4.89 -41.90
CA TRP A 233 -12.55 5.29 -41.78
C TRP A 233 -12.81 6.51 -40.87
N LEU A 234 -11.77 7.23 -40.44
CA LEU A 234 -11.91 8.35 -39.51
C LEU A 234 -12.08 9.71 -40.23
N PRO A 235 -13.05 10.55 -39.80
CA PRO A 235 -13.16 11.93 -40.27
C PRO A 235 -11.99 12.82 -39.78
N ASN A 236 -11.70 13.83 -40.60
CA ASN A 236 -10.51 14.68 -40.61
C ASN A 236 -10.19 15.43 -39.29
N SER A 237 -11.11 15.45 -38.30
CA SER A 237 -10.92 16.18 -37.02
C SER A 237 -9.97 15.48 -36.04
N SER A 238 -9.87 14.15 -36.11
CA SER A 238 -8.94 13.35 -35.29
C SER A 238 -7.47 13.53 -35.71
N ARG A 239 -7.26 13.77 -37.01
CA ARG A 239 -5.95 14.04 -37.63
C ARG A 239 -5.38 15.39 -37.16
N ILE A 240 -6.24 16.40 -37.02
CA ILE A 240 -5.87 17.74 -36.54
C ILE A 240 -5.41 17.69 -35.09
N ARG A 241 -6.09 16.91 -34.23
CA ARG A 241 -5.73 16.79 -32.80
C ARG A 241 -4.38 16.10 -32.59
N HIS A 242 -4.07 15.08 -33.38
CA HIS A 242 -2.77 14.40 -33.33
C HIS A 242 -1.64 15.30 -33.87
N GLN A 243 -1.90 16.03 -34.96
CA GLN A 243 -0.92 16.94 -35.55
C GLN A 243 -0.63 18.16 -34.66
N GLN A 244 -1.63 18.64 -33.90
CA GLN A 244 -1.46 19.69 -32.89
C GLN A 244 -0.63 19.20 -31.68
N GLN A 245 -0.77 17.92 -31.31
CA GLN A 245 0.01 17.33 -30.23
C GLN A 245 1.47 17.03 -30.64
N GLU A 246 1.71 16.69 -31.91
CA GLU A 246 3.06 16.54 -32.47
C GLU A 246 3.78 17.89 -32.63
N SER A 247 3.07 18.96 -33.02
CA SER A 247 3.65 20.29 -33.18
C SER A 247 3.99 20.98 -31.85
N GLU A 248 3.24 20.71 -30.77
CA GLU A 248 3.67 21.09 -29.40
C GLU A 248 4.97 20.37 -28.98
N LEU A 249 5.14 19.11 -29.38
CA LEU A 249 6.33 18.31 -29.06
C LEU A 249 7.59 18.78 -29.84
N VAL A 250 7.43 19.26 -31.07
CA VAL A 250 8.53 19.80 -31.89
C VAL A 250 8.94 21.21 -31.44
N SER A 251 7.98 22.05 -31.02
CA SER A 251 8.27 23.39 -30.48
C SER A 251 9.10 23.33 -29.19
N LEU A 252 8.80 22.37 -28.31
CA LEU A 252 9.57 22.11 -27.09
C LEU A 252 11.00 21.64 -27.36
N LYS A 253 11.25 20.97 -28.49
CA LYS A 253 12.60 20.49 -28.86
C LYS A 253 13.44 21.57 -29.56
N SER A 254 12.82 22.61 -30.12
CA SER A 254 13.51 23.76 -30.74
C SER A 254 13.92 24.87 -29.77
N GLN A 255 13.56 24.78 -28.49
CA GLN A 255 13.89 25.77 -27.46
C GLN A 255 15.13 25.45 -26.61
N ASP A 256 15.91 24.43 -27.00
CA ASP A 256 17.28 24.25 -26.52
C ASP A 256 18.29 24.81 -27.56
N PRO A 257 18.68 26.10 -27.49
CA PRO A 257 19.89 26.57 -28.14
C PRO A 257 21.10 26.36 -27.20
N HIS A 258 22.08 25.61 -27.74
CA HIS A 258 23.52 25.62 -27.47
C HIS A 258 24.06 25.90 -26.06
#